data_AF-A0AAR5PV58-F1
#
_entry.id   AF-A0AAR5PV58-F1
#
_cell.length_a   1.000
_cell.length_b   1.000
_cell.length_c   1.000
_cell.angle_alpha   90.00
_cell.angle_beta   90.00
_cell.angle_gamma   90.00
#
_symmetry.space_group_name_H-M   'P 1'
#
loop_
_entity.id
_entity.type
_entity.pdbx_description
1 polymer ?
#
loop_
_entity_poly.entity_id
_entity_poly.type
_entity_poly.pdbx_seq_one_letter_code
_entity_poly.pdbx_strand_id
1 'polypeptide(L)'
;MPDQESIETTRLLHTHQPPYVFGSSLARKRRVRQFQCCLWSILLVGFLASLVITIAYTTNLPVDAEKETASTSNETDLISVDTFITLFNNTWPLEDQVEMKTNDRGNWDHAMQEGEMFLESKDSIEKNASSLPIDSPSYRHQRVMGTSDKARELSRKGYQLEGAARFLYGNQTKSRKEFTC
;
A
#
# COMPACT_ATOMS: atom_id res chain seq x y z
N MET A 1 36.56 30.58 -7.77
CA MET A 1 36.26 30.04 -6.43
C MET A 1 35.42 28.79 -6.65
N PRO A 2 35.98 27.58 -6.46
CA PRO A 2 35.21 26.35 -6.58
C PRO A 2 34.61 25.96 -5.23
N ASP A 3 33.31 25.70 -5.24
CA ASP A 3 32.52 25.19 -4.12
C ASP A 3 32.89 23.73 -3.84
N GLN A 4 33.21 23.43 -2.59
CA GLN A 4 33.62 22.11 -2.13
C GLN A 4 32.39 21.38 -1.57
N GLU A 5 31.83 20.49 -2.38
CA GLU A 5 30.73 19.59 -2.04
C GLU A 5 31.23 18.56 -1.01
N SER A 6 30.86 18.75 0.26
CA SER A 6 31.20 17.84 1.34
C SER A 6 30.28 16.62 1.29
N ILE A 7 30.71 15.59 0.55
CA ILE A 7 30.14 14.24 0.63
C ILE A 7 30.59 13.64 1.97
N GLU A 8 29.83 13.91 3.04
CA GLU A 8 29.98 13.25 4.33
C GLU A 8 29.43 11.82 4.26
N THR A 9 30.12 10.95 3.54
CA THR A 9 29.98 9.51 3.76
C THR A 9 30.69 9.18 5.08
N THR A 10 29.93 9.10 6.16
CA THR A 10 30.40 8.65 7.47
C THR A 10 30.87 7.20 7.35
N ARG A 11 32.18 7.02 7.14
CA ARG A 11 32.85 5.73 7.18
C ARG A 11 32.78 5.22 8.62
N LEU A 12 31.90 4.26 8.89
CA LEU A 12 31.86 3.53 10.17
C LEU A 12 33.10 2.63 10.26
N LEU A 13 34.24 3.20 10.65
CA LEU A 13 35.37 2.46 11.21
C LEU A 13 35.01 2.07 12.64
N HIS A 14 34.34 0.93 12.79
CA HIS A 14 34.23 0.27 14.09
C HIS A 14 34.48 -1.23 13.94
N THR A 15 35.70 -1.65 14.29
CA THR A 15 36.21 -3.02 14.31
C THR A 15 35.75 -3.81 15.53
N HIS A 16 34.49 -3.65 15.94
CA HIS A 16 33.87 -4.51 16.94
C HIS A 16 32.54 -5.00 16.37
N GLN A 17 32.60 -6.09 15.60
CA GLN A 17 31.40 -6.81 15.20
C GLN A 17 30.71 -7.29 16.49
N PRO A 18 29.46 -6.88 16.74
CA PRO A 18 28.74 -7.43 17.88
C PRO A 18 28.37 -8.89 17.59
N PRO A 19 28.32 -9.76 18.62
CA PRO A 19 28.11 -11.21 18.49
C PRO A 19 26.63 -11.55 18.20
N TYR A 20 26.03 -10.89 17.21
CA TYR A 20 24.65 -11.17 16.81
C TYR A 20 24.61 -12.14 15.60
N VAL A 21 24.49 -13.43 15.94
CA VAL A 21 23.66 -14.46 15.31
C VAL A 21 23.75 -14.70 13.78
N PHE A 22 24.88 -14.46 13.12
CA PHE A 22 25.10 -14.98 11.76
C PHE A 22 25.70 -16.40 11.70
N GLY A 23 25.71 -17.14 12.82
CA GLY A 23 26.00 -18.58 12.85
C GLY A 23 24.93 -19.47 12.18
N SER A 24 23.87 -18.87 11.60
CA SER A 24 22.69 -19.58 11.09
C SER A 24 22.62 -19.70 9.55
N SER A 25 23.67 -19.35 8.80
CA SER A 25 23.60 -19.32 7.34
C SER A 25 23.34 -20.71 6.71
N LEU A 26 23.90 -21.77 7.29
CA LEU A 26 23.70 -23.15 6.81
C LEU A 26 22.36 -23.75 7.28
N ALA A 27 21.97 -23.51 8.53
CA ALA A 27 20.69 -23.97 9.08
C ALA A 27 19.50 -23.29 8.39
N ARG A 28 19.61 -21.98 8.10
CA ARG A 28 18.59 -21.22 7.35
C ARG A 28 18.47 -21.72 5.92
N LYS A 29 19.58 -21.99 5.22
CA LYS A 29 19.55 -22.55 3.85
C LYS A 29 18.85 -23.91 3.77
N ARG A 30 19.08 -24.80 4.75
CA ARG A 30 18.40 -26.12 4.80
C ARG A 30 16.89 -25.98 5.05
N ARG A 31 16.49 -25.11 5.96
CA ARG A 31 15.06 -24.83 6.22
C ARG A 31 14.38 -24.25 4.99
N VAL A 32 15.00 -23.30 4.29
CA VAL A 32 14.45 -22.70 3.06
C VAL A 32 14.24 -23.75 1.97
N ARG A 33 15.17 -24.69 1.77
CA ARG A 33 14.99 -25.78 0.80
C ARG A 33 13.85 -26.73 1.16
N GLN A 34 13.67 -27.04 2.45
CA GLN A 34 12.56 -27.86 2.92
C GLN A 34 11.21 -27.16 2.69
N PHE A 35 11.12 -25.85 2.95
CA PHE A 35 9.93 -25.06 2.64
C PHE A 35 9.63 -25.03 1.14
N GLN A 36 10.65 -24.82 0.30
CA GLN A 36 10.50 -24.85 -1.15
C GLN A 36 9.99 -26.20 -1.64
N CYS A 37 10.56 -27.32 -1.16
CA CYS A 37 10.13 -28.66 -1.56
C CYS A 37 8.67 -28.94 -1.12
N CYS A 38 8.31 -28.57 0.11
CA CYS A 38 6.95 -28.77 0.62
C CYS A 38 5.91 -27.97 -0.19
N LEU A 39 6.24 -26.71 -0.51
CA LEU A 39 5.35 -25.82 -1.27
C LEU A 39 5.12 -26.34 -2.69
N TRP A 40 6.18 -26.82 -3.35
CA TRP A 40 6.07 -27.47 -4.66
C TRP A 40 5.23 -28.75 -4.62
N SER A 41 5.39 -29.59 -3.60
CA SER A 41 4.58 -30.80 -3.45
C SER A 41 3.09 -30.51 -3.26
N ILE A 42 2.74 -29.51 -2.44
CA ILE A 42 1.33 -29.14 -2.22
C ILE A 42 0.71 -28.58 -3.50
N LEU A 43 1.43 -27.73 -4.23
CA LEU A 43 0.97 -27.19 -5.52
C LEU A 43 0.75 -28.29 -6.55
N LEU A 44 1.68 -29.25 -6.66
CA LEU A 44 1.60 -30.34 -7.63
C LEU A 44 0.41 -31.26 -7.33
N VAL A 45 0.23 -31.63 -6.05
CA VAL A 45 -0.92 -32.43 -5.62
C VAL A 45 -2.25 -31.69 -5.85
N GLY A 46 -2.31 -30.40 -5.52
CA GLY A 46 -3.50 -29.58 -5.77
C GLY A 46 -3.85 -29.48 -7.26
N PHE A 47 -2.84 -29.28 -8.11
CA PHE A 47 -3.01 -29.25 -9.56
C PHE A 47 -3.54 -30.58 -10.12
N LEU A 48 -2.96 -31.71 -9.69
CA LEU A 48 -3.43 -33.05 -10.08
C LEU A 48 -4.87 -33.30 -9.60
N ALA A 49 -5.21 -32.93 -8.37
CA ALA A 49 -6.56 -33.08 -7.84
C ALA A 49 -7.57 -32.24 -8.65
N SER A 50 -7.25 -30.97 -8.94
CA SER A 50 -8.09 -30.12 -9.78
C SER A 50 -8.29 -30.71 -11.17
N LEU A 51 -7.23 -31.24 -11.78
CA LEU A 51 -7.29 -31.83 -13.12
C LEU A 51 -8.19 -33.08 -13.14
N VAL A 52 -8.08 -33.95 -12.13
CA VAL A 52 -8.95 -35.12 -11.99
C VAL A 52 -10.41 -34.72 -11.79
N ILE A 53 -10.66 -33.71 -10.95
CA ILE A 53 -12.01 -33.16 -10.72
C ILE A 53 -12.58 -32.62 -12.04
N THR A 54 -11.83 -31.78 -12.76
CA THR A 54 -12.28 -31.24 -14.05
C THR A 54 -12.61 -32.35 -15.04
N ILE A 55 -11.75 -33.37 -15.18
CA ILE A 55 -12.02 -34.51 -16.08
C ILE A 55 -13.28 -35.25 -15.63
N ALA A 56 -13.40 -35.57 -14.35
CA ALA A 56 -14.59 -36.24 -13.82
C ALA A 56 -15.86 -35.43 -14.07
N TYR A 57 -15.84 -34.12 -13.89
CA TYR A 57 -16.99 -33.26 -14.21
C TYR A 57 -17.30 -33.24 -15.70
N THR A 58 -16.29 -33.18 -16.58
CA THR A 58 -16.50 -33.20 -18.04
C THR A 58 -17.04 -34.54 -18.54
N THR A 59 -16.65 -35.66 -17.93
CA THR A 59 -17.11 -37.00 -18.35
C THR A 59 -18.47 -37.37 -17.76
N ASN A 60 -18.81 -36.83 -16.59
CA ASN A 60 -20.11 -37.06 -15.94
C ASN A 60 -21.17 -36.04 -16.35
N LEU A 61 -20.84 -35.08 -17.24
CA LEU A 61 -21.84 -34.21 -17.84
C LEU A 61 -22.58 -35.01 -18.93
N PRO A 62 -23.87 -35.38 -18.75
CA PRO A 62 -24.64 -35.95 -19.84
C PRO A 62 -24.72 -34.90 -20.96
N VAL A 63 -24.41 -35.32 -22.19
CA VAL A 63 -24.30 -34.48 -23.40
C VAL A 63 -25.64 -33.81 -23.81
N ASP A 64 -26.72 -34.06 -23.08
CA ASP A 64 -28.06 -33.51 -23.35
C ASP A 64 -28.53 -32.47 -22.32
N ALA A 65 -27.62 -31.70 -21.73
CA ALA A 65 -27.97 -30.56 -20.86
C ALA A 65 -27.78 -29.20 -21.55
N GLU A 66 -28.02 -29.12 -22.87
CA GLU A 66 -28.44 -27.88 -23.51
C GLU A 66 -29.97 -27.81 -23.49
N LYS A 67 -30.56 -27.53 -22.32
CA LYS A 67 -31.75 -26.67 -22.21
C LYS A 67 -32.23 -26.49 -20.77
N GLU A 68 -32.44 -25.22 -20.46
CA GLU A 68 -33.49 -24.68 -19.61
C GLU A 68 -33.34 -24.76 -18.08
N THR A 69 -33.15 -23.53 -17.56
CA THR A 69 -33.91 -22.90 -16.47
C THR A 69 -33.52 -23.19 -15.02
N ALA A 70 -33.03 -22.12 -14.40
CA ALA A 70 -33.53 -21.56 -13.14
C ALA A 70 -34.06 -22.56 -12.11
N SER A 71 -33.33 -22.73 -11.00
CA SER A 71 -33.67 -22.06 -9.73
C SER A 71 -32.92 -22.69 -8.56
N THR A 72 -32.33 -21.81 -7.76
CA THR A 72 -32.17 -21.93 -6.30
C THR A 72 -31.18 -22.96 -5.77
N SER A 73 -30.00 -22.49 -5.37
CA SER A 73 -29.50 -22.75 -4.01
C SER A 73 -28.28 -21.88 -3.68
N ASN A 74 -28.47 -21.05 -2.66
CA ASN A 74 -27.50 -20.60 -1.66
C ASN A 74 -26.32 -19.71 -2.10
N GLU A 75 -26.43 -18.47 -1.63
CA GLU A 75 -25.39 -17.46 -1.45
C GLU A 75 -24.04 -18.07 -1.02
N THR A 76 -23.07 -18.03 -1.93
CA THR A 76 -21.72 -17.60 -1.60
C THR A 76 -21.20 -16.96 -2.87
N ASP A 77 -20.86 -15.67 -2.79
CA ASP A 77 -20.41 -14.82 -3.89
C ASP A 77 -19.22 -15.43 -4.64
N LEU A 78 -19.52 -16.31 -5.60
CA LEU A 78 -18.62 -16.63 -6.69
C LEU A 78 -18.67 -15.43 -7.61
N ILE A 79 -17.77 -14.48 -7.35
CA ILE A 79 -17.45 -13.37 -8.26
C ILE A 79 -17.47 -13.94 -9.67
N SER A 80 -18.47 -13.57 -10.46
CA SER A 80 -18.66 -14.15 -11.78
C SER A 80 -17.38 -13.92 -12.57
N VAL A 81 -16.93 -14.96 -13.30
CA VAL A 81 -15.76 -14.90 -14.17
C VAL A 81 -15.87 -13.70 -15.13
N ASP A 82 -17.09 -13.34 -15.51
CA ASP A 82 -17.41 -12.14 -16.28
C ASP A 82 -16.91 -10.86 -15.60
N THR A 83 -17.11 -10.69 -14.28
CA THR A 83 -16.62 -9.51 -13.54
C THR A 83 -15.09 -9.42 -13.55
N PHE A 84 -14.40 -10.57 -13.50
CA PHE A 84 -12.94 -10.62 -13.62
C PHE A 84 -12.47 -10.25 -15.03
N ILE A 85 -13.15 -10.72 -16.07
CA ILE A 85 -12.81 -10.37 -17.46
C ILE A 85 -13.03 -8.87 -17.71
N THR A 86 -14.08 -8.26 -17.14
CA THR A 86 -14.31 -6.82 -17.24
C THR A 86 -13.21 -6.01 -16.53
N LEU A 87 -12.69 -6.50 -15.40
CA LEU A 87 -11.58 -5.86 -14.69
C LEU A 87 -10.24 -5.95 -15.45
N PHE A 88 -9.95 -7.08 -16.11
CA PHE A 88 -8.75 -7.23 -16.95
C PHE A 88 -8.82 -6.49 -18.29
N ASN A 89 -10.03 -6.28 -18.82
CA ASN A 89 -10.25 -5.53 -20.05
C ASN A 89 -10.19 -4.00 -19.87
N ASN A 90 -10.26 -3.51 -18.62
CA ASN A 90 -9.98 -2.11 -18.34
C ASN A 90 -8.46 -1.90 -18.37
N THR A 91 -7.96 -1.25 -19.42
CA THR A 91 -6.56 -0.87 -19.55
C THR A 91 -6.14 0.01 -18.38
N TRP A 92 -5.19 -0.48 -17.59
CA TRP A 92 -4.49 0.31 -16.58
C TRP A 92 -3.34 1.08 -17.24
N PRO A 93 -3.06 2.35 -16.86
CA PRO A 93 -3.73 3.13 -15.81
C PRO A 93 -5.14 3.57 -16.21
N LEU A 94 -6.06 3.52 -15.25
CA LEU A 94 -7.35 4.17 -15.39
C LEU A 94 -7.10 5.65 -15.72
N GLU A 95 -7.74 6.16 -16.76
CA GLU A 95 -7.70 7.59 -17.06
C GLU A 95 -8.22 8.33 -15.81
N ASP A 96 -7.38 9.19 -15.22
CA ASP A 96 -7.79 10.02 -14.11
C ASP A 96 -9.02 10.81 -14.56
N GLN A 97 -10.16 10.64 -13.86
CA GLN A 97 -11.33 11.46 -14.16
C GLN A 97 -10.93 12.92 -13.97
N VAL A 98 -10.88 13.63 -15.09
CA VAL A 98 -10.38 15.00 -15.15
C VAL A 98 -11.29 15.88 -14.31
N GLU A 99 -10.77 16.22 -13.14
CA GLU A 99 -11.04 17.42 -12.35
C GLU A 99 -12.50 17.86 -12.27
N MET A 100 -13.11 17.64 -11.10
CA MET A 100 -14.10 18.60 -10.61
C MET A 100 -13.41 19.97 -10.49
N LYS A 101 -13.46 20.75 -11.57
CA LYS A 101 -13.04 22.15 -11.59
C LYS A 101 -14.04 22.94 -10.78
N THR A 102 -13.87 22.93 -9.46
CA THR A 102 -14.37 24.01 -8.63
C THR A 102 -13.58 25.25 -9.05
N ASN A 103 -14.14 26.03 -9.98
CA ASN A 103 -13.60 27.34 -10.43
C ASN A 103 -13.66 28.40 -9.31
N ASP A 104 -14.03 28.01 -8.09
CA ASP A 104 -14.13 28.88 -6.94
C ASP A 104 -12.75 29.08 -6.31
N ARG A 105 -12.05 30.12 -6.77
CA ARG A 105 -10.74 30.51 -6.22
C ARG A 105 -10.79 30.76 -4.71
N GLY A 106 -11.93 31.24 -4.17
CA GLY A 106 -12.07 31.48 -2.73
C GLY A 106 -12.02 30.20 -1.92
N ASN A 107 -12.67 29.14 -2.40
CA ASN A 107 -12.64 27.82 -1.75
C ASN A 107 -11.22 27.21 -1.79
N TRP A 108 -10.44 27.47 -2.84
CA TRP A 108 -9.03 27.04 -2.91
C TRP A 108 -8.14 27.77 -1.91
N ASP A 109 -8.28 29.09 -1.77
CA ASP A 109 -7.50 29.87 -0.81
C ASP A 109 -7.80 29.43 0.63
N HIS A 110 -9.08 29.21 0.95
CA HIS A 110 -9.49 28.64 2.25
C HIS A 110 -8.96 27.22 2.47
N ALA A 111 -8.96 26.37 1.43
CA ALA A 111 -8.40 25.03 1.52
C ALA A 111 -6.89 25.07 1.80
N MET A 112 -6.15 25.96 1.13
CA MET A 112 -4.72 26.13 1.35
C MET A 112 -4.40 26.65 2.76
N GLN A 113 -5.21 27.58 3.27
CA GLN A 113 -5.10 28.07 4.65
C GLN A 113 -5.36 26.96 5.68
N GLU A 114 -6.38 26.13 5.46
CA GLU A 114 -6.67 24.97 6.31
C GLU A 114 -5.49 23.98 6.29
N GLY A 115 -4.90 23.73 5.12
CA GLY A 115 -3.72 22.89 4.97
C GLY A 115 -2.51 23.42 5.75
N GLU A 116 -2.33 24.74 5.81
CA GLU A 116 -1.27 25.39 6.60
C GLU A 116 -1.52 25.23 8.10
N MET A 117 -2.73 25.50 8.58
CA MET A 117 -3.11 25.26 9.99
C MET A 117 -2.90 23.79 10.40
N PHE A 118 -3.16 22.86 9.49
CA PHE A 118 -2.93 21.43 9.72
C PHE A 118 -1.44 21.10 9.89
N LEU A 119 -0.58 21.75 9.12
CA LEU A 119 0.88 21.64 9.25
C LEU A 119 1.38 22.26 10.56
N GLU A 120 0.90 23.44 10.92
CA GLU A 120 1.24 24.10 12.19
C GLU A 120 0.82 23.26 13.41
N SER A 121 -0.38 22.65 13.35
CA SER A 121 -0.88 21.75 14.38
C SER A 121 0.05 20.55 14.56
N LYS A 122 0.45 19.89 13.47
CA LYS A 122 1.43 18.79 13.48
C LYS A 122 2.76 19.23 14.08
N ASP A 123 3.30 20.36 13.64
CA ASP A 123 4.58 20.89 14.15
C ASP A 123 4.52 21.20 15.65
N SER A 124 3.37 21.70 16.14
CA SER A 124 3.17 21.94 17.57
C SER A 124 3.19 20.65 18.39
N ILE A 125 2.62 19.57 17.85
CA ILE A 125 2.62 18.24 18.48
C ILE A 125 4.04 17.65 18.47
N GLU A 126 4.76 17.76 17.35
CA GLU A 126 6.14 17.27 17.23
C GLU A 126 7.10 18.03 18.15
N LYS A 127 6.90 19.34 18.32
CA LYS A 127 7.70 20.15 19.25
C LYS A 127 7.48 19.76 20.71
N ASN A 128 6.26 19.35 21.06
CA ASN A 128 5.89 18.93 22.40
C ASN A 128 6.20 17.45 22.67
N ALA A 129 6.60 16.68 21.65
CA ALA A 129 6.96 15.28 21.81
C ALA A 129 8.24 15.14 22.66
N SER A 130 8.24 14.22 23.62
CA SER A 130 9.41 13.95 24.44
C SER A 130 10.53 13.35 23.61
N SER A 131 11.75 13.86 23.79
CA SER A 131 12.94 13.31 23.13
C SER A 131 13.21 11.89 23.62
N LEU A 132 13.45 10.97 22.69
CA LEU A 132 13.84 9.60 23.03
C LEU A 132 15.21 9.57 23.71
N PRO A 133 15.44 8.62 24.63
CA PRO A 133 16.77 8.43 25.22
C PRO A 133 17.77 8.00 24.15
N ILE A 134 18.95 8.62 24.15
CA ILE A 134 20.01 8.49 23.13
C ILE A 134 20.43 7.02 22.93
N ASP A 135 20.40 6.22 23.98
CA ASP A 135 20.80 4.80 23.92
C ASP A 135 19.67 3.83 23.57
N SER A 136 18.44 4.33 23.34
CA SER A 136 17.32 3.46 22.99
C SER A 136 17.46 2.87 21.58
N PRO A 137 17.01 1.61 21.36
CA PRO A 137 16.91 1.02 20.02
C PRO A 137 16.08 1.90 19.06
N SER A 138 15.03 2.55 19.56
CA SER A 138 14.17 3.45 18.79
C SER A 138 14.91 4.70 18.29
N TYR A 139 15.73 5.33 19.14
CA TYR A 139 16.55 6.49 18.75
C TYR A 139 17.54 6.10 17.64
N ARG A 140 18.19 4.92 17.77
CA ARG A 140 19.11 4.41 16.73
C ARG A 140 18.40 4.18 15.40
N HIS A 141 17.18 3.64 15.43
CA HIS A 141 16.37 3.44 14.22
C HIS A 141 15.98 4.77 13.57
N GLN A 142 15.47 5.73 14.34
CA GLN A 142 15.08 7.05 13.82
C GLN A 142 16.27 7.78 13.19
N ARG A 143 17.46 7.67 13.78
CA ARG A 143 18.67 8.28 13.23
C ARG A 143 19.04 7.72 11.86
N VAL A 144 18.86 6.41 11.66
CA VAL A 144 19.11 5.76 10.36
C VAL A 144 18.05 6.13 9.33
N MET A 145 16.81 6.37 9.78
CA MET A 145 15.70 6.85 8.94
C MET A 145 15.72 8.36 8.68
N GLY A 146 16.83 9.04 9.01
CA GLY A 146 17.01 10.46 8.69
C GLY A 146 16.86 10.70 7.18
N THR A 147 15.87 11.50 6.82
CA THR A 147 15.62 11.90 5.43
C THR A 147 16.39 13.16 5.07
N SER A 148 16.73 13.33 3.80
CA SER A 148 17.37 14.55 3.30
C SER A 148 16.48 15.78 3.49
N ASP A 149 17.07 16.97 3.61
CA ASP A 149 16.30 18.21 3.82
C ASP A 149 15.30 18.47 2.69
N LYS A 150 15.69 18.16 1.44
CA LYS A 150 14.80 18.23 0.28
C LYS A 150 13.61 17.27 0.41
N ALA A 151 13.83 16.06 0.89
CA ALA A 151 12.75 15.11 1.13
C ALA A 151 11.81 15.60 2.23
N ARG A 152 12.35 16.19 3.31
CA ARG A 152 11.54 16.80 4.39
C ARG A 152 10.68 17.95 3.88
N GLU A 153 11.24 18.83 3.04
CA GLU A 153 10.48 19.92 2.42
C GLU A 153 9.33 19.39 1.55
N LEU A 154 9.61 18.39 0.70
CA LEU A 154 8.58 17.75 -0.13
C LEU A 154 7.51 17.07 0.72
N SER A 155 7.88 16.37 1.79
CA SER A 155 6.92 15.77 2.72
C SER A 155 6.05 16.81 3.41
N ARG A 156 6.60 17.97 3.80
CA ARG A 156 5.82 19.08 4.39
C ARG A 156 4.81 19.63 3.40
N LYS A 157 5.22 19.87 2.15
CA LYS A 157 4.31 20.30 1.07
C LYS A 157 3.22 19.27 0.82
N GLY A 158 3.57 17.98 0.78
CA GLY A 158 2.60 16.90 0.62
C GLY A 158 1.56 16.86 1.74
N TYR A 159 2.00 17.05 3.00
CA TYR A 159 1.10 17.09 4.14
C TYR A 159 0.14 18.30 4.11
N GLN A 160 0.64 19.47 3.70
CA GLN A 160 -0.19 20.66 3.49
C GLN A 160 -1.25 20.42 2.42
N LEU A 161 -0.86 19.83 1.27
CA LEU A 161 -1.77 19.50 0.19
C LEU A 161 -2.81 18.46 0.60
N GLU A 162 -2.44 17.48 1.43
CA GLU A 162 -3.38 16.51 1.98
C GLU A 162 -4.42 17.18 2.88
N GLY A 163 -4.01 18.11 3.74
CA GLY A 163 -4.92 18.92 4.56
C GLY A 163 -5.90 19.72 3.71
N ALA A 164 -5.39 20.41 2.68
CA ALA A 164 -6.22 21.15 1.73
C ALA A 164 -7.20 20.23 0.98
N ALA A 165 -6.75 19.07 0.53
CA ALA A 165 -7.60 18.09 -0.15
C ALA A 165 -8.73 17.60 0.78
N ARG A 166 -8.42 17.28 2.04
CA ARG A 166 -9.43 16.84 3.04
C ARG A 166 -10.52 17.88 3.22
N PHE A 167 -10.17 19.17 3.25
CA PHE A 167 -11.14 20.27 3.32
C PHE A 167 -12.08 20.28 2.10
N LEU A 168 -11.52 20.19 0.89
CA LEU A 168 -12.30 20.18 -0.35
C LEU A 168 -13.24 18.97 -0.42
N TYR A 169 -12.76 17.77 -0.11
CA TYR A 169 -13.59 16.56 -0.07
C TYR A 169 -14.66 16.62 1.04
N GLY A 170 -14.32 17.17 2.20
CA GLY A 170 -15.26 17.40 3.30
C GLY A 170 -16.45 18.27 2.88
N ASN A 171 -16.19 19.34 2.12
CA ASN A 171 -17.22 20.25 1.63
C ASN A 171 -18.11 19.58 0.56
N GLN A 172 -17.53 18.77 -0.34
CA GLN A 172 -18.30 18.04 -1.35
C GLN A 172 -19.25 17.00 -0.73
N THR A 173 -18.82 16.29 0.31
CA THR A 173 -19.67 15.29 1.00
C THR A 173 -20.79 15.93 1.81
N LYS A 174 -20.57 17.12 2.41
CA LYS A 174 -21.62 17.91 3.06
C LYS A 174 -22.66 18.40 2.05
N SER A 175 -22.21 18.99 0.94
CA SER A 175 -23.10 19.46 -0.14
C SER A 175 -23.96 18.32 -0.69
N ARG A 176 -23.40 17.13 -0.93
CA ARG A 176 -24.18 15.97 -1.41
C ARG A 176 -25.28 15.53 -0.44
N LYS A 177 -25.07 15.65 0.88
CA LYS A 177 -26.07 15.26 1.89
C LYS A 177 -27.23 16.25 1.99
N GLU A 178 -26.98 17.54 1.74
CA GLU A 178 -28.02 18.57 1.73
C GLU A 178 -29.00 18.44 0.56
N PHE A 179 -28.60 17.81 -0.55
CA PHE A 179 -29.47 17.55 -1.71
C PHE A 179 -30.33 16.27 -1.59
N THR A 180 -30.14 15.46 -0.54
CA THR A 180 -30.83 14.17 -0.35
C THR A 180 -31.90 14.17 0.76
N CYS A 181 -32.34 15.34 1.23
CA CYS A 181 -33.45 15.48 2.18
C CYS A 181 -34.68 16.11 1.52
#